data_AF-A0A5J5UA97-F1
#
_entry.id   AF-A0A5J5UA97-F1
#
_cell.length_a   1.000
_cell.length_b   1.000
_cell.length_c   1.000
_cell.angle_alpha   90.00
_cell.angle_beta   90.00
_cell.angle_gamma   90.00
#
_symmetry.space_group_name_H-M   'P 1'
#
loop_
_entity.id
_entity.type
_entity.pdbx_description
1 polymer ?
#
loop_
_entity_poly.entity_id
_entity_poly.type
_entity_poly.pdbx_seq_one_letter_code
_entity_poly.pdbx_strand_id
1 'polypeptide(L)'
;MAAEKFLWMNPADHEISYANNSFYQKEVFMKVRPIVEEAITDMLTKIGVPTCMKVVDMGCASGPNTFQAISHVIDTVHGICQQQELKLPEFEVLLNDLPENDFNSVFKSIPDFYKQKGDLVQERCFIRGVAGSFYHRLFPSTRLHFVHSSTGLHWLSKVSHDTPPPCI
;
A
#
# COMPACT_ATOMS: atom_id res chain seq x y z
N MET A 1 14.02 6.23 -22.65
CA MET A 1 13.10 7.19 -21.99
C MET A 1 12.85 6.74 -20.56
N ALA A 2 12.60 7.66 -19.62
CA ALA A 2 12.19 7.30 -18.26
C ALA A 2 10.78 6.70 -18.33
N ALA A 3 10.63 5.42 -17.99
CA ALA A 3 9.37 4.68 -18.12
C ALA A 3 8.31 5.20 -17.12
N GLU A 4 8.78 5.72 -15.98
CA GLU A 4 7.97 6.29 -14.89
C GLU A 4 7.02 7.43 -15.31
N LYS A 5 7.22 8.01 -16.50
CA LYS A 5 6.34 9.07 -17.05
C LYS A 5 5.08 8.52 -17.73
N PHE A 6 4.98 7.21 -17.94
CA PHE A 6 3.93 6.59 -18.76
C PHE A 6 3.36 5.31 -18.15
N LEU A 7 3.69 5.02 -16.88
CA LEU A 7 3.27 3.80 -16.20
C LEU A 7 2.33 4.15 -15.05
N TRP A 8 1.06 3.79 -15.19
CA TRP A 8 0.09 3.77 -14.09
C TRP A 8 -1.03 2.81 -14.47
N MET A 9 -1.84 2.47 -13.48
CA MET A 9 -2.98 1.58 -13.68
C MET A 9 -4.18 2.34 -14.22
N ASN A 10 -4.99 1.66 -15.04
CA ASN A 10 -6.21 2.19 -15.64
C ASN A 10 -7.12 2.88 -14.60
N PRO A 11 -7.46 4.18 -14.77
CA PRO A 11 -8.27 4.96 -13.82
C PRO A 11 -9.73 4.47 -13.71
N ALA A 12 -10.49 5.00 -12.74
CA ALA A 12 -11.80 4.43 -12.36
C ALA A 12 -12.94 4.56 -13.39
N ASP A 13 -12.86 5.50 -14.34
CA ASP A 13 -14.02 5.91 -15.17
C ASP A 13 -14.40 4.96 -16.33
N HIS A 14 -13.99 3.69 -16.33
CA HIS A 14 -14.30 2.74 -17.42
C HIS A 14 -14.38 1.26 -16.98
N GLU A 15 -15.08 0.42 -17.74
CA GLU A 15 -15.23 -1.03 -17.47
C GLU A 15 -13.88 -1.77 -17.36
N ILE A 16 -12.88 -1.28 -18.09
CA ILE A 16 -11.51 -1.80 -18.12
C ILE A 16 -10.59 -1.23 -17.00
N SER A 17 -11.18 -0.63 -15.94
CA SER A 17 -10.44 -0.04 -14.83
C SER A 17 -9.67 -1.09 -14.02
N TYR A 18 -8.56 -0.69 -13.42
CA TYR A 18 -7.78 -1.60 -12.58
C TYR A 18 -8.54 -2.08 -11.36
N ALA A 19 -9.34 -1.20 -10.74
CA ALA A 19 -10.16 -1.54 -9.58
C ALA A 19 -11.06 -2.77 -9.84
N ASN A 20 -11.62 -2.86 -11.05
CA ASN A 20 -12.52 -3.95 -11.45
C ASN A 20 -11.78 -5.19 -12.01
N ASN A 21 -10.51 -5.05 -12.39
CA ASN A 21 -9.75 -6.08 -13.11
C ASN A 21 -8.47 -6.54 -12.38
N SER A 22 -8.35 -6.27 -11.08
CA SER A 22 -7.16 -6.57 -10.27
C SER A 22 -7.31 -7.79 -9.34
N PHE A 23 -8.18 -8.74 -9.73
CA PHE A 23 -8.44 -9.96 -8.98
C PHE A 23 -7.19 -10.83 -8.79
N TYR A 24 -6.34 -10.93 -9.81
CA TYR A 24 -5.13 -11.75 -9.71
C TYR A 24 -4.15 -11.20 -8.64
N GLN A 25 -3.94 -9.89 -8.61
CA GLN A 25 -3.09 -9.23 -7.62
C GLN A 25 -3.65 -9.42 -6.20
N LYS A 26 -4.98 -9.42 -6.05
CA LYS A 26 -5.66 -9.77 -4.80
C LYS A 26 -5.38 -11.21 -4.36
N GLU A 27 -5.51 -12.18 -5.26
CA GLU A 27 -5.22 -13.60 -4.98
C GLU A 27 -3.76 -13.81 -4.55
N VAL A 28 -2.82 -13.14 -5.23
CA VAL A 28 -1.41 -13.15 -4.84
C VAL A 28 -1.25 -12.64 -3.42
N PHE A 29 -1.85 -11.48 -3.08
CA PHE A 29 -1.79 -10.93 -1.74
C PHE A 29 -2.35 -11.91 -0.70
N MET A 30 -3.50 -12.53 -0.96
CA MET A 30 -4.11 -13.49 -0.02
C MET A 30 -3.21 -14.69 0.29
N LYS A 31 -2.44 -15.17 -0.70
CA LYS A 31 -1.49 -16.28 -0.51
C LYS A 31 -0.28 -15.90 0.33
N VAL A 32 0.14 -14.63 0.29
CA VAL A 32 1.34 -14.16 1.02
C VAL A 32 1.02 -13.53 2.38
N ARG A 33 -0.25 -13.48 2.79
CA ARG A 33 -0.68 -13.00 4.12
C ARG A 33 0.13 -13.57 5.28
N PRO A 34 0.40 -14.89 5.36
CA PRO A 34 1.19 -15.43 6.47
C PRO A 34 2.58 -14.81 6.59
N ILE A 35 3.20 -14.44 5.45
CA ILE A 35 4.51 -13.78 5.41
C ILE A 35 4.41 -12.34 5.94
N VAL A 36 3.32 -11.65 5.61
CA VAL A 36 3.02 -10.30 6.14
C VAL A 36 2.81 -10.36 7.66
N GLU A 37 2.06 -11.34 8.14
CA GLU A 37 1.79 -11.56 9.57
C GLU A 37 3.08 -11.85 10.36
N GLU A 38 3.92 -12.73 9.84
CA GLU A 38 5.22 -13.07 10.42
C GLU A 38 6.14 -11.83 10.48
N ALA A 39 6.22 -11.06 9.39
CA ALA A 39 7.04 -9.85 9.32
C ALA A 39 6.58 -8.77 10.32
N ILE A 40 5.27 -8.58 10.50
CA ILE A 40 4.72 -7.66 11.51
C ILE A 40 5.06 -8.16 12.92
N THR A 41 4.88 -9.45 13.18
CA THR A 41 5.14 -10.05 14.50
C THR A 41 6.60 -9.92 14.88
N ASP A 42 7.53 -10.25 13.98
CA ASP A 42 8.96 -10.10 14.18
C ASP A 42 9.37 -8.64 14.42
N MET A 43 8.81 -7.72 13.63
CA MET A 43 9.05 -6.28 13.78
C MET A 43 8.60 -5.79 15.17
N LEU A 44 7.36 -6.07 15.58
CA LEU A 44 6.83 -5.66 16.89
C LEU A 44 7.60 -6.31 18.05
N THR A 45 8.06 -7.55 17.89
CA THR A 45 8.89 -8.23 18.90
C THR A 45 10.23 -7.51 19.09
N LYS A 46 10.83 -7.00 18.01
CA LYS A 46 12.14 -6.33 18.05
C LYS A 46 12.08 -4.89 18.55
N ILE A 47 11.06 -4.14 18.19
CA ILE A 47 11.00 -2.69 18.47
C ILE A 47 9.93 -2.30 19.48
N GLY A 48 9.10 -3.25 19.92
CA GLY A 48 7.89 -3.00 20.68
C GLY A 48 6.77 -2.40 19.83
N VAL A 49 5.58 -2.22 20.44
CA VAL A 49 4.47 -1.50 19.81
C VAL A 49 4.73 0.00 19.94
N PRO A 50 4.93 0.75 18.84
CA PRO A 50 5.13 2.19 18.90
C PRO A 50 3.84 2.91 19.30
N THR A 51 3.91 4.18 19.68
CA THR A 51 2.69 4.99 19.89
C THR A 51 1.95 5.27 18.59
N CYS A 52 2.71 5.52 17.51
CA CYS A 52 2.21 5.70 16.15
C CYS A 52 3.04 4.82 15.19
N MET A 53 2.35 3.89 14.53
CA MET A 53 2.92 3.00 13.53
C MET A 53 2.77 3.61 12.14
N LYS A 54 3.89 3.81 11.47
CA LYS A 54 3.96 4.31 10.09
C LYS A 54 3.99 3.14 9.11
N VAL A 55 2.95 3.01 8.31
CA VAL A 55 2.77 1.95 7.33
C VAL A 55 2.74 2.56 5.94
N VAL A 56 3.51 1.99 5.01
CA VAL A 56 3.53 2.45 3.62
C VAL A 56 3.08 1.33 2.71
N ASP A 57 2.24 1.64 1.73
CA ASP A 57 2.01 0.80 0.56
C ASP A 57 2.65 1.47 -0.67
N MET A 58 3.71 0.86 -1.21
CA MET A 58 4.45 1.37 -2.36
C MET A 58 3.94 0.74 -3.65
N GLY A 59 3.42 1.57 -4.56
CA GLY A 59 2.69 1.13 -5.76
C GLY A 59 1.26 0.73 -5.43
N CYS A 60 0.50 1.62 -4.76
CA CYS A 60 -0.84 1.33 -4.26
C CYS A 60 -1.90 1.21 -5.37
N ALA A 61 -1.61 1.71 -6.57
CA ALA A 61 -2.54 1.86 -7.68
C ALA A 61 -3.83 2.60 -7.26
N SER A 62 -4.92 2.36 -7.99
CA SER A 62 -6.24 2.99 -7.77
C SER A 62 -7.34 1.97 -7.47
N GLY A 63 -6.97 0.80 -6.96
CA GLY A 63 -7.88 -0.33 -6.74
C GLY A 63 -8.08 -0.70 -5.26
N PRO A 64 -9.04 -1.60 -4.96
CA PRO A 64 -9.37 -1.98 -3.57
C PRO A 64 -8.24 -2.72 -2.86
N ASN A 65 -7.25 -3.23 -3.60
CA ASN A 65 -6.17 -4.06 -3.09
C ASN A 65 -5.32 -3.35 -2.04
N THR A 66 -5.07 -2.04 -2.19
CA THR A 66 -4.30 -1.26 -1.20
C THR A 66 -5.02 -1.26 0.16
N PHE A 67 -6.33 -1.00 0.17
CA PHE A 67 -7.13 -1.02 1.39
C PHE A 67 -7.24 -2.41 2.01
N GLN A 68 -7.27 -3.47 1.20
CA GLN A 68 -7.22 -4.85 1.69
C GLN A 68 -5.88 -5.16 2.37
N ALA A 69 -4.76 -4.68 1.80
CA ALA A 69 -3.44 -4.85 2.39
C ALA A 69 -3.32 -4.07 3.71
N ILE A 70 -3.70 -2.80 3.72
CA ILE A 70 -3.68 -1.96 4.93
C ILE A 70 -4.62 -2.50 6.02
N SER A 71 -5.83 -2.95 5.66
CA SER A 71 -6.73 -3.59 6.63
C SER A 71 -6.05 -4.78 7.28
N HIS A 72 -5.44 -5.64 6.48
CA HIS A 72 -4.78 -6.84 6.99
C HIS A 72 -3.64 -6.49 7.96
N VAL A 73 -2.80 -5.51 7.63
CA VAL A 73 -1.74 -5.03 8.53
C VAL A 73 -2.33 -4.54 9.86
N ILE A 74 -3.38 -3.71 9.82
CA ILE A 74 -4.03 -3.19 11.02
C ILE A 74 -4.63 -4.32 11.86
N ASP A 75 -5.30 -5.29 11.21
CA ASP A 75 -5.92 -6.43 11.87
C ASP A 75 -4.90 -7.33 12.57
N THR A 76 -3.76 -7.59 11.91
CA THR A 76 -2.66 -8.34 12.51
C THR A 76 -2.09 -7.63 13.73
N VAL A 77 -1.80 -6.32 13.63
CA VAL A 77 -1.28 -5.53 14.75
C VAL A 77 -2.29 -5.51 15.90
N HIS A 78 -3.58 -5.38 15.59
CA HIS A 78 -4.65 -5.40 16.59
C HIS A 78 -4.73 -6.75 17.32
N GLY A 79 -4.70 -7.87 16.58
CA GLY A 79 -4.70 -9.21 17.17
C GLY A 79 -3.50 -9.44 18.09
N ILE A 80 -2.30 -9.01 17.66
CA ILE A 80 -1.09 -9.09 18.49
C ILE A 80 -1.24 -8.26 19.77
N CYS A 81 -1.72 -7.01 19.64
CA CYS A 81 -1.92 -6.14 20.79
C CYS A 81 -2.94 -6.72 21.78
N GLN A 82 -4.04 -7.29 21.29
CA GLN A 82 -5.03 -7.95 22.14
C GLN A 82 -4.46 -9.15 22.89
N GLN A 83 -3.71 -10.02 22.21
CA GLN A 83 -3.10 -11.21 22.81
C GLN A 83 -2.06 -10.87 23.88
N GLN A 84 -1.38 -9.75 23.73
CA GLN A 84 -0.32 -9.30 24.65
C GLN A 84 -0.79 -8.23 25.65
N GLU A 85 -2.09 -7.94 25.68
CA GLU A 85 -2.68 -6.88 26.52
C GLU A 85 -2.03 -5.49 26.31
N LEU A 86 -1.58 -5.22 25.09
CA LEU A 86 -0.95 -3.97 24.68
C LEU A 86 -2.00 -2.99 24.12
N LYS A 87 -1.69 -1.70 24.26
CA LYS A 87 -2.50 -0.64 23.64
C LYS A 87 -2.28 -0.62 22.12
N LEU A 88 -3.38 -0.57 21.37
CA LEU A 88 -3.33 -0.40 19.92
C LEU A 88 -2.70 0.97 19.54
N PRO A 89 -1.72 0.99 18.61
CA PRO A 89 -1.11 2.24 18.17
C PRO A 89 -2.07 3.07 17.32
N GLU A 90 -1.72 4.34 17.12
CA GLU A 90 -2.21 5.08 15.96
C GLU A 90 -1.51 4.58 14.70
N PHE A 91 -2.15 4.71 13.55
CA PHE A 91 -1.61 4.34 12.25
C PHE A 91 -1.49 5.58 11.38
N GLU A 92 -0.28 5.87 10.91
CA GLU A 92 -0.05 6.78 9.79
C GLU A 92 0.18 5.94 8.54
N VAL A 93 -0.83 5.88 7.68
CA VAL A 93 -0.82 5.11 6.44
C VAL A 93 -0.45 6.02 5.28
N LEU A 94 0.59 5.65 4.53
CA LEU A 94 1.11 6.38 3.39
C LEU A 94 0.90 5.54 2.13
N LEU A 95 0.02 5.98 1.24
CA LEU A 95 -0.26 5.33 -0.03
C LEU A 95 0.59 5.99 -1.10
N ASN A 96 1.59 5.28 -1.61
CA ASN A 96 2.49 5.79 -2.64
C ASN A 96 2.18 5.20 -4.01
N ASP A 97 2.20 6.07 -5.02
CA ASP A 97 2.26 5.69 -6.43
C ASP A 97 2.87 6.85 -7.25
N LEU A 98 3.03 6.65 -8.55
CA LEU A 98 3.46 7.69 -9.48
C LEU A 98 2.43 8.83 -9.55
N PRO A 99 2.86 10.06 -9.89
CA PRO A 99 1.99 11.24 -9.87
C PRO A 99 0.72 11.15 -10.72
N GLU A 100 0.76 10.38 -11.80
CA GLU A 100 -0.37 10.19 -12.73
C GLU A 100 -1.37 9.13 -12.27
N ASN A 101 -1.12 8.44 -11.14
CA ASN A 101 -2.08 7.51 -10.56
C ASN A 101 -3.36 8.26 -10.14
N ASP A 102 -4.51 7.59 -10.23
CA ASP A 102 -5.82 8.14 -9.88
C ASP A 102 -6.04 8.14 -8.34
N PHE A 103 -5.26 8.98 -7.65
CA PHE A 103 -5.41 9.23 -6.23
C PHE A 103 -6.79 9.78 -5.86
N ASN A 104 -7.49 10.44 -6.78
CA ASN A 104 -8.84 10.94 -6.53
C ASN A 104 -9.79 9.79 -6.23
N SER A 105 -9.72 8.71 -7.01
CA SER A 105 -10.50 7.50 -6.75
C SER A 105 -10.12 6.83 -5.44
N VAL A 106 -8.82 6.74 -5.13
CA VAL A 106 -8.34 6.24 -3.83
C VAL A 106 -8.94 7.04 -2.67
N PHE A 107 -8.85 8.37 -2.73
CA PHE A 107 -9.34 9.24 -1.66
C PHE A 107 -10.86 9.20 -1.51
N LYS A 108 -11.61 9.06 -2.61
CA LYS A 108 -13.07 8.85 -2.56
C LYS A 108 -13.46 7.55 -1.86
N SER A 109 -12.61 6.52 -1.86
CA SER A 109 -12.87 5.24 -1.19
C SER A 109 -12.52 5.22 0.31
N ILE A 110 -11.76 6.19 0.81
CA ILE A 110 -11.35 6.25 2.23
C ILE A 110 -12.54 6.23 3.21
N PRO A 111 -13.63 7.00 3.01
CA PRO A 111 -14.77 6.97 3.91
C PRO A 111 -15.40 5.57 4.04
N ASP A 112 -15.49 4.83 2.95
CA ASP A 112 -16.06 3.47 2.97
C ASP A 112 -15.10 2.47 3.63
N PHE A 113 -13.79 2.64 3.45
CA PHE A 113 -12.79 1.90 4.20
C PHE A 113 -12.98 2.08 5.72
N TYR A 114 -13.12 3.33 6.20
CA TYR A 114 -13.33 3.56 7.64
C TYR A 114 -14.64 2.95 8.14
N LYS A 115 -15.75 3.07 7.39
CA LYS A 115 -17.02 2.41 7.75
C LYS A 115 -16.88 0.90 7.88
N GLN A 116 -16.11 0.26 6.99
CA GLN A 116 -15.88 -1.19 7.05
C GLN A 116 -15.01 -1.61 8.22
N LYS A 117 -14.05 -0.76 8.64
CA LYS A 117 -13.15 -1.05 9.77
C LYS A 117 -13.77 -0.76 11.13
N GLY A 118 -14.74 0.14 11.21
CA GLY A 118 -15.40 0.55 12.44
C GLY A 118 -14.65 1.65 13.20
N ASP A 119 -15.33 2.20 14.21
CA ASP A 119 -14.94 3.44 14.90
C ASP A 119 -13.52 3.41 15.50
N LEU A 120 -13.11 2.26 16.06
CA LEU A 120 -11.79 2.11 16.68
C LEU A 120 -10.64 2.42 15.70
N VAL A 121 -10.77 1.97 14.46
CA VAL A 121 -9.77 2.20 13.42
C VAL A 121 -9.95 3.59 12.82
N GLN A 122 -11.18 4.07 12.64
CA GLN A 122 -11.45 5.41 12.15
C GLN A 122 -10.82 6.51 13.03
N GLU A 123 -10.82 6.33 14.35
CA GLU A 123 -10.22 7.28 15.30
C GLU A 123 -8.70 7.22 15.36
N ARG A 124 -8.09 6.13 14.86
CA ARG A 124 -6.66 5.84 15.03
C ARG A 124 -5.89 5.76 13.72
N CYS A 125 -6.55 5.72 12.57
CA CYS A 125 -5.93 5.52 11.27
C CYS A 125 -6.01 6.79 10.42
N PHE A 126 -4.85 7.29 9.98
CA PHE A 126 -4.70 8.50 9.21
C PHE A 126 -4.04 8.17 7.87
N ILE A 127 -4.81 8.25 6.79
CA ILE A 127 -4.36 7.90 5.44
C ILE A 127 -3.92 9.16 4.68
N ARG A 128 -2.75 9.10 4.02
CA ARG A 128 -2.22 10.16 3.14
C ARG A 128 -1.73 9.57 1.82
N GLY A 129 -1.83 10.33 0.73
CA GLY A 129 -1.18 9.99 -0.54
C GLY A 129 0.22 10.57 -0.65
N VAL A 130 1.12 9.85 -1.33
CA VAL A 130 2.50 10.27 -1.61
C VAL A 130 2.79 10.03 -3.09
N ALA A 131 2.77 11.10 -3.88
CA ALA A 131 3.04 11.04 -5.31
C ALA A 131 4.55 11.04 -5.60
N GLY A 132 5.04 10.02 -6.32
CA GLY A 132 6.41 9.93 -6.80
C GLY A 132 6.89 8.51 -7.00
N SER A 133 7.96 8.35 -7.79
CA SER A 133 8.62 7.06 -7.99
C SER A 133 9.29 6.58 -6.70
N PHE A 134 9.01 5.34 -6.30
CA PHE A 134 9.71 4.69 -5.18
C PHE A 134 11.16 4.31 -5.50
N TYR A 135 11.64 4.51 -6.74
CA TYR A 135 13.07 4.48 -7.07
C TYR A 135 13.80 5.76 -6.65
N HIS A 136 13.09 6.73 -6.08
CA HIS A 136 13.62 7.95 -5.50
C HIS A 136 13.24 8.07 -4.03
N ARG A 137 13.87 9.02 -3.34
CA ARG A 137 13.54 9.29 -1.94
C ARG A 137 12.18 9.95 -1.83
N LEU A 138 11.22 9.25 -1.24
CA LEU A 138 9.86 9.75 -0.99
C LEU A 138 9.65 10.24 0.45
N PHE A 139 10.41 9.69 1.38
CA PHE A 139 10.25 9.94 2.81
C PHE A 139 11.52 10.57 3.40
N PRO A 140 11.39 11.41 4.44
CA PRO A 140 12.53 11.85 5.23
C PRO A 140 13.31 10.64 5.77
N SER A 141 14.56 10.84 6.20
CA SER A 141 15.36 9.79 6.89
C SER A 141 14.82 9.42 8.29
N THR A 142 13.52 9.60 8.51
CA THR A 142 12.78 9.17 9.69
C THR A 142 12.38 7.70 9.58
N ARG A 143 11.97 7.11 10.70
CA ARG A 143 11.58 5.70 10.77
C ARG A 143 10.22 5.46 10.08
N LEU A 144 10.23 4.61 9.05
CA LEU A 144 9.06 3.85 8.62
C LEU A 144 9.06 2.52 9.39
N HIS A 145 7.89 2.08 9.87
CA HIS A 145 7.80 0.86 10.68
C HIS A 145 7.53 -0.36 9.84
N PHE A 146 6.65 -0.22 8.85
CA PHE A 146 6.31 -1.30 7.93
C PHE A 146 6.14 -0.77 6.51
N VAL A 147 6.73 -1.45 5.54
CA VAL A 147 6.62 -1.12 4.11
C VAL A 147 6.10 -2.36 3.39
N HIS A 148 4.95 -2.20 2.76
CA HIS A 148 4.34 -3.18 1.88
C HIS A 148 4.51 -2.72 0.44
N SER A 149 4.71 -3.68 -0.46
CA SER A 149 4.68 -3.47 -1.90
C SER A 149 4.28 -4.79 -2.54
N SER A 150 3.16 -4.79 -3.25
CA SER A 150 2.71 -5.95 -4.02
C SER A 150 2.57 -5.57 -5.48
N THR A 151 3.19 -6.35 -6.37
CA THR A 151 3.10 -6.16 -7.83
C THR A 151 3.53 -4.77 -8.35
N GLY A 152 4.32 -4.00 -7.59
CA GLY A 152 4.91 -2.74 -8.03
C GLY A 152 6.36 -2.85 -8.51
N LEU A 153 7.19 -3.65 -7.83
CA LEU A 153 8.66 -3.65 -8.01
C LEU A 153 9.16 -4.21 -9.35
N HIS A 154 8.31 -4.90 -10.11
CA HIS A 154 8.70 -5.43 -11.42
C HIS A 154 8.72 -4.37 -12.52
N TRP A 155 8.11 -3.19 -12.28
CA TRP A 155 8.12 -2.07 -13.20
C TRP A 155 9.45 -1.33 -13.19
N LEU A 156 10.28 -1.51 -14.21
CA LEU A 156 11.59 -0.88 -14.27
C LEU A 156 11.48 0.64 -14.49
N SER A 157 12.42 1.40 -13.90
CA SER A 157 12.50 2.87 -14.08
C SER A 157 12.81 3.30 -15.52
N LYS A 158 13.44 2.43 -16.31
CA LYS A 158 13.83 2.66 -17.71
C LYS A 158 13.74 1.35 -18.51
N VAL A 159 13.43 1.49 -19.79
CA VAL A 159 13.52 0.40 -20.79
C VAL A 159 15.00 -0.01 -20.95
N SER A 160 15.27 -1.31 -21.09
CA SER A 160 16.63 -1.79 -21.30
C SER A 160 17.16 -1.33 -22.67
N HIS A 161 18.45 -1.05 -22.76
CA HIS A 161 19.08 -0.58 -24.00
C HIS A 161 19.01 -1.59 -25.15
N ASP A 162 18.80 -2.87 -24.84
CA ASP A 162 18.72 -3.97 -25.81
C ASP A 162 17.28 -4.25 -26.31
N THR A 163 16.32 -3.39 -25.95
CA THR A 163 14.94 -3.56 -26.43
C THR A 163 14.87 -3.07 -27.88
N PRO A 164 14.58 -3.94 -28.87
CA PRO A 164 14.45 -3.50 -30.26
C PRO A 164 13.33 -2.46 -30.37
N PRO A 165 13.46 -1.46 -31.27
CA PRO A 165 12.41 -0.47 -31.46
C PRO A 165 11.10 -1.15 -31.86
N PRO A 166 9.94 -0.60 -31.45
CA PRO A 166 8.66 -1.16 -31.84
C PRO A 166 8.56 -1.19 -33.37
N CYS A 167 8.22 -2.35 -33.92
CA CYS A 167 7.89 -2.48 -35.34
C CYS A 167 6.67 -1.61 -35.63
N ILE A 168 6.85 -0.59 -36.48
CA ILE A 168 5.78 0.26 -37.01
C ILE A 168 5.30 -0.34 -38.33
#